data_AF-A0A968WRD1-F1
#
_entry.id   AF-A0A968WRD1-F1
#
_cell.length_a   1.000
_cell.length_b   1.000
_cell.length_c   1.000
_cell.angle_alpha   90.00
_cell.angle_beta   90.00
_cell.angle_gamma   90.00
#
_symmetry.space_group_name_H-M   'P 1'
#
loop_
_entity.id
_entity.type
_entity.pdbx_description
1 polymer ?
#
loop_
_entity_poly.entity_id
_entity_poly.type
_entity_poly.pdbx_seq_one_letter_code
_entity_poly.pdbx_strand_id
1 'polypeptide(L)'
;MSEAFPGGVRDPEGRRGFVTIAPNRVAAVDLADGKLLWMKDEAGQPIGATGEQLITIGHGKDGPVIRIIDAASGGESKKIADPGLPDWAGREALAGEALHIDATIENGELRLAWKGGQPYRGGAAPTNGIIAESVAGTAGGVFVDLASGRISQVPSGAEAAVPMAAPESPQDFATLAKSIPDAVAMSRVGDRIFVLRNATLPGNALRIEIEARDARTGAVQWQTSLAEVNRGRPTPLRK
;
A
#
# COMPACT_ATOMS: atom_id res chain seq x y z
N MET A 1 7.76 -14.19 3.72
CA MET A 1 6.92 -13.31 2.88
C MET A 1 6.70 -12.02 3.64
N SER A 2 6.59 -10.87 2.95
CA SER A 2 6.15 -9.64 3.62
C SER A 2 4.76 -9.79 4.21
N GLU A 3 4.48 -9.02 5.25
CA GLU A 3 3.18 -9.01 5.90
C GLU A 3 2.55 -7.62 5.81
N ALA A 4 1.21 -7.59 5.85
CA ALA A 4 0.46 -6.35 5.88
C ALA A 4 0.85 -5.52 7.11
N PHE A 5 0.93 -4.21 6.92
CA PHE A 5 1.29 -3.26 7.96
C PHE A 5 0.42 -1.99 7.82
N PRO A 6 0.20 -1.19 8.87
CA PRO A 6 -0.68 -0.03 8.80
C PRO A 6 -0.20 0.96 7.74
N GLY A 7 -0.99 1.13 6.68
CA GLY A 7 -0.66 2.00 5.54
C GLY A 7 0.44 1.47 4.61
N GLY A 8 0.81 0.19 4.69
CA GLY A 8 1.78 -0.41 3.78
C GLY A 8 2.14 -1.85 4.13
N VAL A 9 3.44 -2.16 4.16
CA VAL A 9 3.95 -3.52 4.38
C VAL A 9 5.12 -3.51 5.36
N ARG A 10 5.42 -4.67 5.95
CA ARG A 10 6.61 -4.88 6.76
C ARG A 10 7.46 -6.01 6.22
N ASP A 11 8.76 -5.97 6.53
CA ASP A 11 9.63 -7.11 6.23
C ASP A 11 9.23 -8.35 7.07
N PRO A 12 9.57 -9.57 6.59
CA PRO A 12 9.19 -10.82 7.26
C PRO A 12 9.74 -10.92 8.68
N GLU A 13 10.93 -10.35 8.93
CA GLU A 13 11.58 -10.39 10.23
C GLU A 13 10.97 -9.38 11.22
N GLY A 14 10.04 -8.53 10.78
CA GLY A 14 9.41 -7.51 11.59
C GLY A 14 10.38 -6.42 12.05
N ARG A 15 11.47 -6.19 11.32
CA ARG A 15 12.48 -5.17 11.67
C ARG A 15 12.11 -3.79 11.14
N ARG A 16 11.52 -3.72 9.95
CA ARG A 16 11.17 -2.47 9.27
C ARG A 16 9.73 -2.50 8.78
N GLY A 17 9.06 -1.36 8.95
CA GLY A 17 7.78 -1.06 8.33
C GLY A 17 7.94 0.00 7.25
N PHE A 18 7.24 -0.18 6.14
CA PHE A 18 7.19 0.74 5.02
C PHE A 18 5.78 1.29 4.90
N VAL A 19 5.62 2.58 5.16
CA VAL A 19 4.31 3.23 5.31
C VAL A 19 4.13 4.27 4.22
N THR A 20 2.98 4.23 3.54
CA THR A 20 2.57 5.28 2.61
C THR A 20 2.14 6.51 3.38
N ILE A 21 2.83 7.63 3.19
CA ILE A 21 2.59 8.90 3.92
C ILE A 21 1.99 9.98 3.03
N ALA A 22 2.06 9.83 1.71
CA ALA A 22 1.35 10.66 0.76
C ALA A 22 1.24 9.88 -0.56
N PRO A 23 0.45 10.34 -1.54
CA PRO A 23 0.45 9.72 -2.87
C PRO A 23 1.87 9.59 -3.42
N ASN A 24 2.29 8.36 -3.73
CA ASN A 24 3.64 8.00 -4.17
C ASN A 24 4.78 8.31 -3.18
N ARG A 25 4.51 8.53 -1.90
CA ARG A 25 5.55 8.81 -0.90
C ARG A 25 5.54 7.76 0.20
N VAL A 26 6.71 7.19 0.48
CA VAL A 26 6.89 6.12 1.47
C VAL A 26 7.91 6.54 2.52
N ALA A 27 7.63 6.19 3.78
CA ALA A 27 8.57 6.27 4.89
C ALA A 27 8.95 4.85 5.33
N ALA A 28 10.24 4.63 5.62
CA ALA A 28 10.71 3.42 6.28
C ALA A 28 10.99 3.70 7.75
N VAL A 29 10.53 2.80 8.61
CA VAL A 29 10.57 2.96 10.06
C VAL A 29 11.16 1.70 10.67
N ASP A 30 12.11 1.85 11.58
CA ASP A 30 12.58 0.75 12.44
C ASP A 30 11.48 0.40 13.45
N LEU A 31 11.02 -0.85 13.44
CA LEU A 31 9.91 -1.28 14.28
C LEU A 31 10.32 -1.57 15.72
N ALA A 32 11.63 -1.66 16.00
CA ALA A 32 12.13 -1.87 17.35
C ALA A 32 11.97 -0.61 18.20
N ASP A 33 12.36 0.56 17.67
CA ASP A 33 12.43 1.83 18.40
C ASP A 33 11.59 2.97 17.77
N GLY A 34 10.97 2.72 16.63
CA GLY A 34 10.16 3.70 15.91
C GLY A 34 10.97 4.67 15.06
N LYS A 35 12.29 4.53 14.96
CA LYS A 35 13.14 5.51 14.28
C LYS A 35 12.81 5.58 12.78
N LEU A 36 12.61 6.80 12.27
CA LEU A 36 12.53 7.05 10.84
C LEU A 36 13.90 6.76 10.20
N LEU A 37 13.94 5.79 9.30
CA LEU A 37 15.16 5.38 8.59
C LEU A 37 15.38 6.26 7.35
N TRP A 38 14.35 6.39 6.53
CA TRP A 38 14.37 7.24 5.34
C TRP A 38 12.95 7.57 4.88
N MET A 39 12.84 8.58 4.02
CA MET A 39 11.64 8.90 3.26
C MET A 39 11.97 8.98 1.78
N LYS A 40 11.04 8.54 0.93
CA LYS A 40 11.22 8.55 -0.51
C LYS A 40 9.96 9.05 -1.22
N ASP A 41 10.13 10.10 -2.00
CA ASP A 41 9.14 10.57 -2.96
C ASP A 41 9.18 9.74 -4.24
N GLU A 42 8.07 9.71 -4.98
CA GLU A 42 7.90 8.89 -6.19
C GLU A 42 8.15 7.38 -5.99
N ALA A 43 8.11 6.92 -4.75
CA ALA A 43 8.25 5.52 -4.39
C ALA A 43 7.08 4.68 -4.90
N GLY A 44 5.87 5.24 -5.00
CA GLY A 44 4.65 4.47 -5.27
C GLY A 44 4.06 3.85 -3.99
N GLN A 45 3.16 2.89 -4.16
CA GLN A 45 2.53 2.12 -3.09
C GLN A 45 3.37 0.89 -2.75
N PRO A 46 3.72 0.65 -1.48
CA PRO A 46 4.31 -0.60 -1.02
C PRO A 46 3.40 -1.79 -1.31
N ILE A 47 3.94 -2.80 -2.01
CA ILE A 47 3.22 -4.05 -2.31
C ILE A 47 3.93 -5.29 -1.78
N GLY A 48 5.21 -5.19 -1.44
CA GLY A 48 5.93 -6.29 -0.80
C GLY A 48 7.27 -5.84 -0.24
N ALA A 49 7.81 -6.64 0.67
CA ALA A 49 9.10 -6.37 1.29
C ALA A 49 9.85 -7.67 1.64
N THR A 50 11.16 -7.59 1.58
CA THR A 50 12.11 -8.55 2.14
C THR A 50 12.96 -7.84 3.18
N GLY A 51 13.86 -8.56 3.86
CA GLY A 51 14.83 -7.92 4.76
C GLY A 51 15.78 -6.92 4.08
N GLU A 52 15.87 -6.97 2.75
CA GLU A 52 16.80 -6.19 1.93
C GLU A 52 16.11 -5.23 0.96
N GLN A 53 14.89 -5.53 0.53
CA GLN A 53 14.23 -4.80 -0.55
C GLN A 53 12.79 -4.45 -0.20
N LEU A 54 12.40 -3.23 -0.52
CA LEU A 54 11.02 -2.80 -0.66
C LEU A 54 10.63 -2.87 -2.13
N ILE A 55 9.50 -3.51 -2.41
CA ILE A 55 8.89 -3.56 -3.73
C ILE A 55 7.66 -2.66 -3.70
N THR A 56 7.59 -1.74 -4.64
CA THR A 56 6.46 -0.83 -4.79
C THR A 56 5.88 -0.89 -6.19
N ILE A 57 4.62 -0.49 -6.30
CA ILE A 57 3.97 -0.21 -7.58
C ILE A 57 3.49 1.23 -7.63
N GLY A 58 3.68 1.89 -8.76
CA GLY A 58 3.25 3.27 -8.92
C GLY A 58 3.15 3.64 -10.39
N HIS A 59 3.16 4.94 -10.66
CA HIS A 59 3.06 5.45 -12.03
C HIS A 59 4.27 6.33 -12.35
N GLY A 60 5.05 5.93 -13.35
CA GLY A 60 6.13 6.72 -13.93
C GLY A 60 5.63 7.75 -14.94
N LYS A 61 6.54 8.25 -15.78
CA LYS A 61 6.20 9.13 -16.90
C LYS A 61 5.40 8.39 -17.98
N ASP A 62 5.79 7.15 -18.26
CA ASP A 62 5.32 6.39 -19.42
C ASP A 62 4.28 5.31 -19.08
N GLY A 63 3.79 5.27 -17.84
CA GLY A 63 2.80 4.29 -17.38
C GLY A 63 3.09 3.70 -16.00
N PRO A 64 2.44 2.58 -15.66
CA PRO A 64 2.70 1.85 -14.42
C PRO A 64 4.15 1.36 -14.34
N VAL A 65 4.71 1.38 -13.13
CA VAL A 65 6.09 0.95 -12.86
C VAL A 65 6.15 0.17 -11.56
N ILE A 66 6.96 -0.87 -11.54
CA ILE A 66 7.40 -1.52 -10.31
C ILE A 66 8.79 -0.97 -9.97
N ARG A 67 9.01 -0.64 -8.69
CA ARG A 67 10.31 -0.20 -8.21
C ARG A 67 10.81 -1.16 -7.14
N ILE A 68 12.11 -1.43 -7.20
CA ILE A 68 12.83 -2.16 -6.17
C ILE A 68 13.73 -1.15 -5.48
N ILE A 69 13.52 -1.01 -4.18
CA ILE A 69 14.16 -0.01 -3.33
C ILE A 69 14.93 -0.75 -2.24
N ASP A 70 16.18 -0.37 -1.99
CA ASP A 70 16.96 -0.88 -0.89
C ASP A 70 16.30 -0.51 0.45
N ALA A 71 15.98 -1.53 1.25
CA ALA A 71 15.24 -1.39 2.50
C ALA A 71 15.99 -0.54 3.54
N ALA A 72 17.32 -0.53 3.52
CA ALA A 72 18.13 0.16 4.51
C ALA A 72 18.31 1.65 4.17
N SER A 73 18.47 2.00 2.89
CA SER A 73 18.86 3.34 2.44
C SER A 73 17.76 4.11 1.70
N GLY A 74 16.74 3.43 1.18
CA GLY A 74 15.75 4.05 0.30
C GLY A 74 16.25 4.31 -1.12
N GLY A 75 17.47 3.84 -1.45
CA GLY A 75 18.02 3.90 -2.81
C GLY A 75 17.21 3.03 -3.77
N GLU A 76 16.83 3.56 -4.93
CA GLU A 76 16.19 2.73 -5.97
C GLU A 76 17.27 1.91 -6.68
N SER A 77 17.18 0.59 -6.58
CA SER A 77 18.13 -0.33 -7.23
C SER A 77 17.63 -0.77 -8.61
N LYS A 78 16.30 -0.81 -8.82
CA LYS A 78 15.71 -1.16 -10.10
C LYS A 78 14.35 -0.50 -10.31
N LYS A 79 14.05 -0.25 -11.58
CA LYS A 79 12.74 0.15 -12.09
C LYS A 79 12.34 -0.76 -13.24
N ILE A 80 11.13 -1.30 -13.18
CA ILE A 80 10.53 -2.16 -14.21
C ILE A 80 9.34 -1.39 -14.78
N ALA A 81 9.45 -0.99 -16.04
CA ALA A 81 8.38 -0.29 -16.75
C ALA A 81 7.42 -1.30 -17.36
N ASP A 82 6.15 -0.90 -17.46
CA ASP A 82 5.08 -1.70 -18.06
C ASP A 82 5.02 -3.14 -17.50
N PRO A 83 4.64 -3.30 -16.22
CA PRO A 83 4.57 -4.61 -15.57
C PRO A 83 3.46 -5.52 -16.13
N GLY A 84 2.86 -5.20 -17.28
CA GLY A 84 1.75 -5.95 -17.86
C GLY A 84 0.41 -5.68 -17.19
N LEU A 85 0.29 -4.55 -16.49
CA LEU A 85 -0.99 -4.07 -16.00
C LEU A 85 -1.88 -3.62 -17.18
N PRO A 86 -3.21 -3.70 -17.05
CA PRO A 86 -4.12 -3.16 -18.06
C PRO A 86 -3.87 -1.67 -18.34
N ASP A 87 -4.14 -1.22 -19.57
CA ASP A 87 -3.98 0.17 -20.00
C ASP A 87 -4.79 1.19 -19.16
N TRP A 88 -5.95 0.76 -18.64
CA TRP A 88 -6.78 1.57 -17.75
C TRP A 88 -6.21 1.73 -16.34
N ALA A 89 -5.19 0.94 -15.95
CA ALA A 89 -4.52 0.99 -14.64
C ALA A 89 -3.59 2.21 -14.50
N GLY A 90 -4.13 3.40 -14.77
CA GLY A 90 -3.41 4.67 -14.64
C GLY A 90 -3.20 5.09 -13.18
N ARG A 91 -2.59 6.27 -13.00
CA ARG A 91 -2.23 6.83 -11.69
C ARG A 91 -3.39 6.89 -10.69
N GLU A 92 -4.58 7.25 -11.14
CA GLU A 92 -5.77 7.34 -10.29
C GLU A 92 -6.26 5.97 -9.83
N ALA A 93 -6.20 4.96 -10.71
CA ALA A 93 -6.59 3.59 -10.38
C ALA A 93 -5.64 3.00 -9.34
N LEU A 94 -4.33 3.18 -9.52
CA LEU A 94 -3.29 2.74 -8.57
C LEU A 94 -3.34 3.45 -7.21
N ALA A 95 -4.01 4.60 -7.11
CA ALA A 95 -4.14 5.35 -5.86
C ALA A 95 -5.51 5.20 -5.19
N GLY A 96 -6.44 4.45 -5.80
CA GLY A 96 -7.84 4.39 -5.39
C GLY A 96 -8.39 2.96 -5.29
N GLU A 97 -9.69 2.85 -5.07
CA GLU A 97 -10.38 1.56 -4.84
C GLU A 97 -10.73 0.81 -6.14
N ALA A 98 -10.51 1.43 -7.31
CA ALA A 98 -10.87 0.87 -8.61
C ALA A 98 -9.99 -0.31 -9.05
N LEU A 99 -8.79 -0.44 -8.48
CA LEU A 99 -7.82 -1.47 -8.78
C LEU A 99 -7.32 -2.09 -7.48
N HIS A 100 -7.63 -3.36 -7.27
CA HIS A 100 -7.03 -4.16 -6.21
C HIS A 100 -5.79 -4.86 -6.74
N ILE A 101 -4.69 -4.79 -5.98
CA ILE A 101 -3.42 -5.44 -6.29
C ILE A 101 -3.04 -6.33 -5.13
N ASP A 102 -2.83 -7.59 -5.44
CA ASP A 102 -2.22 -8.57 -4.56
C ASP A 102 -0.80 -8.87 -5.05
N ALA A 103 0.13 -8.90 -4.12
CA ALA A 103 1.54 -9.17 -4.40
C ALA A 103 2.06 -10.24 -3.44
N THR A 104 2.75 -11.23 -4.00
CA THR A 104 3.42 -12.27 -3.22
C THR A 104 4.85 -12.43 -3.74
N ILE A 105 5.81 -12.53 -2.83
CA ILE A 105 7.22 -12.72 -3.18
C ILE A 105 7.63 -14.11 -2.71
N GLU A 106 8.01 -14.96 -3.66
CA GLU A 106 8.49 -16.32 -3.41
C GLU A 106 9.73 -16.59 -4.26
N ASN A 107 10.80 -17.10 -3.65
CA ASN A 107 12.02 -17.51 -4.35
C ASN A 107 12.63 -16.45 -5.30
N GLY A 108 12.50 -15.16 -4.97
CA GLY A 108 13.02 -14.06 -5.80
C GLY A 108 12.12 -13.65 -6.98
N GLU A 109 10.94 -14.26 -7.08
CA GLU A 109 9.91 -13.92 -8.05
C GLU A 109 8.75 -13.21 -7.35
N LEU A 110 8.33 -12.08 -7.94
CA LEU A 110 7.12 -11.38 -7.54
C LEU A 110 5.95 -11.88 -8.39
N ARG A 111 4.97 -12.48 -7.75
CA ARG A 111 3.66 -12.69 -8.34
C ARG A 111 2.81 -11.45 -8.08
N LEU A 112 2.38 -10.78 -9.15
CA LEU A 112 1.44 -9.67 -9.11
C LEU A 112 0.10 -10.18 -9.65
N ALA A 113 -0.95 -10.07 -8.86
CA ALA A 113 -2.32 -10.33 -9.29
C ALA A 113 -3.13 -9.04 -9.12
N TRP A 114 -4.10 -8.84 -10.00
CA TRP A 114 -5.00 -7.70 -9.90
C TRP A 114 -6.43 -8.08 -10.22
N LYS A 115 -7.34 -7.30 -9.66
CA LYS A 115 -8.76 -7.33 -9.97
C LYS A 115 -9.30 -5.91 -9.90
N GLY A 116 -10.07 -5.49 -10.90
CA GLY A 116 -10.67 -4.16 -10.89
C GLY A 116 -11.30 -3.81 -12.21
N GLY A 117 -11.99 -2.68 -12.23
CA GLY A 117 -12.73 -2.21 -13.39
C GLY A 117 -12.54 -0.73 -13.58
N GLN A 118 -12.59 -0.29 -14.84
CA GLN A 118 -12.55 1.12 -15.17
C GLN A 118 -13.81 1.80 -14.63
N PRO A 119 -13.70 2.87 -13.81
CA PRO A 119 -14.86 3.63 -13.38
C PRO A 119 -15.49 4.32 -14.59
N TYR A 120 -16.83 4.23 -14.71
CA TYR A 120 -17.60 4.87 -15.77
C TYR A 120 -17.34 6.38 -15.82
N ARG A 121 -16.79 6.89 -16.94
CA ARG A 121 -16.43 8.31 -17.12
C ARG A 121 -17.49 9.17 -17.83
N GLY A 122 -18.77 8.82 -17.70
CA GLY A 122 -19.91 9.69 -18.07
C GLY A 122 -20.57 9.40 -19.43
N GLY A 123 -21.80 9.89 -19.56
CA GLY A 123 -22.77 9.60 -20.64
C GLY A 123 -24.18 9.41 -20.05
N ALA A 124 -25.15 8.93 -20.84
CA ALA A 124 -26.44 8.49 -20.29
C ALA A 124 -26.20 7.48 -19.15
N ALA A 125 -27.01 7.52 -18.08
CA ALA A 125 -26.83 6.59 -16.96
C ALA A 125 -26.78 5.15 -17.50
N PRO A 126 -25.67 4.42 -17.31
CA PRO A 126 -25.54 3.07 -17.83
C PRO A 126 -26.64 2.22 -17.19
N THR A 127 -27.25 1.34 -17.99
CA THR A 127 -28.23 0.40 -17.45
C THR A 127 -27.58 -0.45 -16.37
N ASN A 128 -28.37 -0.95 -15.41
CA ASN A 128 -27.84 -1.78 -14.32
C ASN A 128 -26.98 -2.96 -14.82
N GLY A 129 -27.24 -3.48 -16.03
CA GLY A 129 -26.41 -4.50 -16.68
C GLY A 129 -25.00 -4.01 -17.07
N ILE A 130 -24.87 -2.78 -17.59
CA ILE A 130 -23.58 -2.18 -17.96
C ILE A 130 -22.76 -1.79 -16.73
N ILE A 131 -23.42 -1.36 -15.65
CA ILE A 131 -22.75 -1.14 -14.35
C ILE A 131 -22.21 -2.47 -13.83
N ALA A 132 -23.01 -3.55 -13.89
CA ALA A 132 -22.57 -4.88 -13.47
C ALA A 132 -21.43 -5.44 -14.33
N GLU A 133 -21.43 -5.21 -15.65
CA GLU A 133 -20.33 -5.58 -16.57
C GLU A 133 -19.08 -4.70 -16.41
N SER A 134 -19.23 -3.40 -16.17
CA SER A 134 -18.13 -2.48 -15.85
C SER A 134 -17.47 -2.80 -14.52
N VAL A 135 -18.25 -3.33 -13.57
CA VAL A 135 -17.80 -3.80 -12.25
C VAL A 135 -17.33 -5.26 -12.30
N ALA A 136 -17.70 -6.03 -13.33
CA ALA A 136 -17.13 -7.35 -13.63
C ALA A 136 -15.68 -7.17 -14.11
N GLY A 137 -14.83 -6.82 -13.16
CA GLY A 137 -13.48 -6.33 -13.39
C GLY A 137 -12.61 -7.26 -14.23
N THR A 138 -11.68 -6.66 -14.97
CA THR A 138 -10.56 -7.38 -15.53
C THR A 138 -9.72 -7.92 -14.38
N ALA A 139 -9.61 -9.25 -14.31
CA ALA A 139 -8.64 -9.92 -13.45
C ALA A 139 -7.46 -10.39 -14.29
N GLY A 140 -6.27 -10.35 -13.72
CA GLY A 140 -5.07 -10.80 -14.39
C GLY A 140 -3.91 -10.99 -13.42
N GLY A 141 -2.78 -11.45 -13.95
CA GLY A 141 -1.58 -11.57 -13.17
C GLY A 141 -0.33 -11.76 -14.02
N VAL A 142 0.80 -11.39 -13.45
CA VAL A 142 2.12 -11.63 -14.00
C VAL A 142 3.06 -12.17 -12.92
N PHE A 143 4.11 -12.84 -13.36
CA PHE A 143 5.30 -13.09 -12.58
C PHE A 143 6.41 -12.16 -13.03
N VAL A 144 7.17 -11.63 -12.08
CA VAL A 144 8.28 -10.73 -12.30
C VAL A 144 9.50 -11.28 -11.58
N ASP A 145 10.51 -11.68 -12.34
CA ASP A 145 11.81 -12.02 -11.78
C ASP A 145 12.46 -10.74 -11.23
N LEU A 146 12.70 -10.66 -9.92
CA LEU A 146 13.21 -9.42 -9.30
C LEU A 146 14.69 -9.16 -9.67
N ALA A 147 15.46 -10.22 -9.94
CA ALA A 147 16.87 -10.14 -10.27
C ALA A 147 17.12 -9.66 -11.70
N SER A 148 16.33 -10.10 -12.67
CA SER A 148 16.45 -9.75 -14.09
C SER A 148 15.44 -8.70 -14.54
N GLY A 149 14.33 -8.53 -13.81
CA GLY A 149 13.19 -7.70 -14.21
C GLY A 149 12.34 -8.32 -15.33
N ARG A 150 12.48 -9.62 -15.58
CA ARG A 150 11.75 -10.31 -16.66
C ARG A 150 10.32 -10.56 -16.23
N ILE A 151 9.38 -10.25 -17.10
CA ILE A 151 7.95 -10.45 -16.88
C ILE A 151 7.50 -11.70 -17.64
N SER A 152 6.70 -12.55 -17.01
CA SER A 152 5.99 -13.66 -17.65
C SER A 152 4.52 -13.64 -17.26
N GLN A 153 3.63 -14.00 -18.19
CA GLN A 153 2.18 -13.94 -17.93
C GLN A 153 1.70 -15.20 -17.21
N VAL A 154 0.73 -15.02 -16.31
CA VAL A 154 -0.04 -16.15 -15.75
C VAL A 154 -0.93 -16.71 -16.88
N PRO A 155 -0.90 -18.02 -17.19
CA PRO A 155 -1.75 -18.60 -18.21
C PRO A 155 -3.24 -18.31 -17.95
N SER A 156 -3.90 -17.69 -18.93
CA SER A 156 -5.34 -17.43 -18.90
C SER A 156 -6.11 -18.76 -18.83
N GLY A 157 -6.72 -19.05 -17.69
CA GLY A 157 -7.37 -20.32 -17.39
C GLY A 157 -6.97 -20.93 -16.03
N ALA A 158 -5.85 -20.49 -15.46
CA ALA A 158 -5.60 -20.66 -14.04
C ALA A 158 -6.33 -19.53 -13.31
N GLU A 159 -7.64 -19.70 -13.13
CA GLU A 159 -8.39 -18.96 -12.12
C GLU A 159 -7.59 -19.13 -10.82
N ALA A 160 -6.92 -18.05 -10.41
CA ALA A 160 -6.16 -18.00 -9.20
C ALA A 160 -7.15 -18.04 -8.04
N ALA A 161 -7.65 -19.24 -7.74
CA ALA A 161 -8.25 -19.57 -6.47
C ALA A 161 -7.13 -19.43 -5.42
N VAL A 162 -6.89 -18.20 -5.00
CA VAL A 162 -6.28 -17.96 -3.70
C VAL A 162 -7.44 -18.16 -2.71
N PRO A 163 -7.32 -19.07 -1.72
CA PRO A 163 -8.23 -19.05 -0.61
C PRO A 163 -8.06 -17.67 0.03
N MET A 164 -9.09 -16.86 -0.11
CA MET A 164 -9.27 -15.61 0.60
C MET A 164 -9.16 -15.97 2.08
N ALA A 165 -7.96 -15.80 2.66
CA ALA A 165 -7.80 -15.90 4.10
C ALA A 165 -8.67 -14.79 4.67
N ALA A 166 -9.84 -15.18 5.17
CA ALA A 166 -10.72 -14.30 5.90
C ALA A 166 -9.87 -13.60 6.98
N PRO A 167 -10.04 -12.28 7.18
CA PRO A 167 -9.33 -11.60 8.25
C PRO A 167 -9.59 -12.37 9.55
N GLU A 168 -8.52 -12.84 10.18
CA GLU A 168 -8.60 -13.51 11.48
C GLU A 168 -9.40 -12.59 12.42
N SER A 169 -10.46 -13.16 12.99
CA SER A 169 -11.58 -12.54 13.69
C SER A 169 -11.40 -11.09 14.20
N PRO A 170 -12.19 -10.11 13.71
CA PRO A 170 -12.12 -8.69 14.08
C PRO A 170 -12.47 -8.32 15.54
N GLN A 171 -12.78 -9.30 16.39
CA GLN A 171 -13.62 -9.04 17.56
C GLN A 171 -12.90 -8.41 18.76
N ASP A 172 -11.57 -8.51 18.86
CA ASP A 172 -10.79 -7.84 19.91
C ASP A 172 -10.21 -6.47 19.47
N PHE A 173 -10.07 -6.25 18.15
CA PHE A 173 -9.47 -5.01 17.61
C PHE A 173 -10.47 -3.87 17.48
N ALA A 174 -11.74 -4.15 17.23
CA ALA A 174 -12.76 -3.12 17.04
C ALA A 174 -12.95 -2.23 18.29
N THR A 175 -12.77 -2.80 19.49
CA THR A 175 -12.90 -2.07 20.76
C THR A 175 -11.69 -1.15 21.00
N LEU A 176 -10.47 -1.63 20.72
CA LEU A 176 -9.25 -0.83 20.78
C LEU A 176 -9.23 0.28 19.71
N ALA A 177 -9.62 -0.02 18.48
CA ALA A 177 -9.70 0.96 17.39
C ALA A 177 -10.69 2.09 17.68
N LYS A 178 -11.83 1.79 18.32
CA LYS A 178 -12.80 2.80 18.78
C LYS A 178 -12.26 3.72 19.88
N SER A 179 -11.21 3.29 20.59
CA SER A 179 -10.63 4.01 21.72
C SER A 179 -9.42 4.88 21.37
N ILE A 180 -8.90 4.79 20.14
CA ILE A 180 -7.71 5.53 19.70
C ILE A 180 -8.16 6.63 18.72
N PRO A 181 -8.18 7.90 19.16
CA PRO A 181 -8.52 9.01 18.28
C PRO A 181 -7.56 9.10 17.09
N ASP A 182 -8.12 9.43 15.94
CA ASP A 182 -7.41 9.67 14.68
C ASP A 182 -6.66 8.45 14.10
N ALA A 183 -6.95 7.24 14.57
CA ALA A 183 -6.41 6.01 13.98
C ALA A 183 -6.97 5.80 12.56
N VAL A 184 -6.05 5.61 11.61
CA VAL A 184 -6.34 5.34 10.19
C VAL A 184 -6.26 3.86 9.90
N ALA A 185 -5.24 3.20 10.44
CA ALA A 185 -5.01 1.76 10.27
C ALA A 185 -4.29 1.20 11.50
N MET A 186 -4.52 -0.09 11.76
CA MET A 186 -3.94 -0.80 12.89
C MET A 186 -3.57 -2.22 12.52
N SER A 187 -2.51 -2.75 13.14
CA SER A 187 -2.15 -4.16 13.04
C SER A 187 -1.46 -4.62 14.32
N ARG A 188 -1.54 -5.91 14.62
CA ARG A 188 -0.76 -6.53 15.69
C ARG A 188 0.42 -7.28 15.10
N VAL A 189 1.59 -7.09 15.69
CA VAL A 189 2.80 -7.86 15.37
C VAL A 189 3.41 -8.30 16.69
N GLY A 190 3.34 -9.59 16.96
CA GLY A 190 3.78 -10.17 18.24
C GLY A 190 3.05 -9.57 19.44
N ASP A 191 3.83 -8.97 20.34
CA ASP A 191 3.40 -8.31 21.58
C ASP A 191 3.10 -6.82 21.39
N ARG A 192 3.11 -6.31 20.16
CA ARG A 192 2.87 -4.90 19.85
C ARG A 192 1.67 -4.68 18.94
N ILE A 193 1.00 -3.56 19.14
CA ILE A 193 0.00 -3.00 18.23
C ILE A 193 0.60 -1.77 17.57
N PHE A 194 0.64 -1.77 16.26
CA PHE A 194 1.08 -0.63 15.45
C PHE A 194 -0.14 0.15 14.98
N VAL A 195 -0.09 1.46 15.10
CA VAL A 195 -1.19 2.36 14.74
C VAL A 195 -0.66 3.46 13.84
N LEU A 196 -1.24 3.59 12.66
CA LEU A 196 -1.07 4.75 11.80
C LEU A 196 -2.14 5.78 12.14
N ARG A 197 -1.75 7.03 12.39
CA ARG A 197 -2.64 8.10 12.86
C ARG A 197 -2.51 9.35 12.00
N ASN A 198 -3.61 10.08 11.90
CA ASN A 198 -3.72 11.36 11.22
C ASN A 198 -4.10 12.45 12.24
N ALA A 199 -3.14 12.90 13.04
CA ALA A 199 -3.37 13.93 14.05
C ALA A 199 -3.65 15.29 13.39
N THR A 200 -4.79 15.90 13.72
CA THR A 200 -5.11 17.25 13.24
C THR A 200 -4.37 18.29 14.07
N LEU A 201 -3.57 19.13 13.40
CA LEU A 201 -2.83 20.22 14.02
C LEU A 201 -3.59 21.56 13.87
N PRO A 202 -3.28 22.56 14.71
CA PRO A 202 -3.75 23.93 14.50
C PRO A 202 -3.44 24.43 13.08
N GLY A 203 -4.35 25.19 12.49
CA GLY A 203 -4.18 25.70 11.13
C GLY A 203 -4.54 24.71 10.01
N ASN A 204 -5.29 23.64 10.32
CA ASN A 204 -5.72 22.61 9.36
C ASN A 204 -4.56 21.82 8.72
N ALA A 205 -3.40 21.81 9.38
CA ALA A 205 -2.32 20.88 9.06
C ALA A 205 -2.67 19.49 9.62
N LEU A 206 -2.19 18.45 8.95
CA LEU A 206 -2.34 17.07 9.37
C LEU A 206 -0.96 16.48 9.58
N ARG A 207 -0.75 15.87 10.75
CA ARG A 207 0.46 15.12 11.03
C ARG A 207 0.17 13.63 10.89
N ILE A 208 0.99 12.96 10.09
CA ILE A 208 0.94 11.52 9.95
C ILE A 208 1.93 10.94 10.93
N GLU A 209 1.46 10.08 11.81
CA GLU A 209 2.25 9.47 12.88
C GLU A 209 2.09 7.97 12.85
N ILE A 210 3.15 7.27 13.22
CA ILE A 210 3.06 5.85 13.55
C ILE A 210 3.49 5.66 15.00
N GLU A 211 2.76 4.82 15.72
CA GLU A 211 3.05 4.49 17.12
C GLU A 211 3.02 2.98 17.31
N ALA A 212 3.85 2.49 18.23
CA ALA A 212 3.75 1.14 18.77
C ALA A 212 3.20 1.19 20.19
N ARG A 213 2.27 0.30 20.47
CA ARG A 213 1.68 0.09 21.80
C ARG A 213 1.93 -1.33 22.24
N ASP A 214 2.11 -1.52 23.54
CA ASP A 214 2.10 -2.85 24.15
C ASP A 214 0.71 -3.47 23.95
N ALA A 215 0.64 -4.66 23.35
CA ALA A 215 -0.62 -5.29 22.96
C ALA A 215 -1.47 -5.75 24.16
N ARG A 216 -0.87 -5.88 25.35
CA ARG A 216 -1.54 -6.32 26.57
C ARG A 216 -2.10 -5.14 27.36
N THR A 217 -1.36 -4.05 27.43
CA THR A 217 -1.67 -2.89 28.28
C THR A 217 -2.19 -1.69 27.50
N GLY A 218 -1.97 -1.64 26.19
CA GLY A 218 -2.27 -0.48 25.34
C GLY A 218 -1.33 0.71 25.54
N ALA A 219 -0.32 0.59 26.41
CA ALA A 219 0.64 1.64 26.69
C ALA A 219 1.49 1.96 25.45
N VAL A 220 1.64 3.24 25.13
CA VAL A 220 2.51 3.70 24.04
C VAL A 220 3.96 3.38 24.41
N GLN A 221 4.63 2.60 23.59
CA GLN A 221 6.05 2.29 23.72
C GLN A 221 6.90 3.34 23.00
N TRP A 222 6.48 3.73 21.80
CA TRP A 222 7.08 4.83 21.04
C TRP A 222 6.07 5.42 20.05
N GLN A 223 6.36 6.64 19.59
CA GLN A 223 5.58 7.37 18.58
C GLN A 223 6.54 8.18 17.69
N THR A 224 6.29 8.16 16.39
CA THR A 224 7.13 8.85 15.39
C THR A 224 6.29 9.63 14.41
N SER A 225 6.60 10.92 14.28
CA SER A 225 6.07 11.79 13.24
C SER A 225 6.72 11.46 11.89
N LEU A 226 5.91 11.01 10.94
CA LEU A 226 6.39 10.65 9.60
C LEU A 226 6.30 11.82 8.62
N ALA A 227 5.24 12.62 8.72
CA ALA A 227 5.05 13.77 7.85
C ALA A 227 4.10 14.81 8.46
N GLU A 228 4.22 16.05 7.99
CA GLU A 228 3.20 17.08 8.16
C GLU A 228 2.70 17.53 6.79
N VAL A 229 1.39 17.47 6.60
CA VAL A 229 0.69 17.80 5.35
C VAL A 229 -0.23 18.97 5.63
N ASN A 230 0.04 20.12 5.00
CA ASN A 230 -0.90 21.23 5.02
C ASN A 230 -2.10 20.90 4.14
N ARG A 231 -3.30 20.78 4.73
CA ARG A 231 -4.54 20.79 3.94
C ARG A 231 -4.81 22.23 3.51
N GLY A 232 -4.08 22.68 2.49
CA GLY A 232 -4.32 23.99 1.89
C GLY A 232 -5.80 24.12 1.51
N ARG A 233 -6.35 25.34 1.64
CA ARG A 233 -7.68 25.64 1.09
C ARG A 233 -7.68 25.23 -0.40
N PRO A 234 -8.72 24.53 -0.90
CA PRO A 234 -8.81 24.22 -2.32
C PRO A 234 -8.64 25.51 -3.12
N THR A 235 -7.72 25.51 -4.08
CA THR A 235 -7.53 26.64 -4.97
C THR A 235 -8.87 26.92 -5.64
N PRO A 236 -9.44 28.14 -5.52
CA PRO A 236 -10.72 28.42 -6.17
C PRO A 236 -10.58 28.16 -7.66
N LEU A 237 -11.51 27.38 -8.21
CA LEU A 237 -11.63 27.17 -9.65
C LEU A 237 -11.63 28.54 -10.33
N ARG A 238 -10.63 28.80 -11.18
CA ARG A 238 -10.67 29.95 -12.08
C ARG A 238 -11.90 29.78 -12.98
N LYS A 239 -12.85 30.70 -12.86
CA LYS A 239 -13.97 30.85 -13.80
C LYS A 239 -13.45 31.32 -15.16
#